data_AF-A0A453CM96-F1
#
_entry.id   AF-A0A453CM96-F1
#
_cell.length_a   1.000
_cell.length_b   1.000
_cell.length_c   1.000
_cell.angle_alpha   90.00
_cell.angle_beta   90.00
_cell.angle_gamma   90.00
#
_symmetry.space_group_name_H-M   'P 1'
#
loop_
_entity.id
_entity.type
_entity.pdbx_description
1 polymer ?
#
loop_
_entity_poly.entity_id
_entity_poly.type
_entity_poly.pdbx_seq_one_letter_code
_entity_poly.pdbx_strand_id
1 'polypeptide(L)'
;EAADANGNEEPFRFLHFDVRDSPPDHHYLDTADQGGCGGKRWVKIVQREWKILENNLPDTIYVRAFENRIDLLRAVMVGASGTPYHDGLFFFDLLLPPSYPDAPPQVYYHSFGLRLNPNLYASGTVCLSLLNTFGGEGTEIWSPATSSLLQVLVSIQGLVLNNQPYYNEAEYEALVGTPEGCRNALPYNENAYLLTLRTMLHLLRRPPLGFEEFVRDHFRRRARFILRACEAYLQGCDVGTLCSEACATKRSSERQCSPGLRFTLANLVPRLVAAFAEIGAEGCV
;
A
#
# COMPACT_ATOMS: atom_id res chain seq x y z
N GLU A 1 22.50 -5.83 19.16
CA GLU A 1 23.83 -5.30 18.76
C GLU A 1 24.50 -6.32 17.85
N ALA A 2 24.64 -5.98 16.57
CA ALA A 2 25.57 -6.59 15.62
C ALA A 2 25.61 -5.65 14.39
N ALA A 3 26.31 -4.52 14.54
CA ALA A 3 26.70 -3.70 13.40
C ALA A 3 28.04 -4.24 12.89
N ASP A 4 28.07 -4.65 11.62
CA ASP A 4 29.31 -5.03 10.96
C ASP A 4 30.22 -3.80 10.80
N ALA A 5 31.53 -4.00 10.77
CA ALA A 5 32.58 -2.98 10.96
C ALA A 5 32.65 -1.85 9.89
N ASN A 6 31.63 -1.70 9.03
CA ASN A 6 31.52 -0.69 7.98
C ASN A 6 30.29 0.22 8.09
N GLY A 7 29.47 0.14 9.15
CA GLY A 7 28.31 1.04 9.31
C GLY A 7 27.22 0.85 8.24
N ASN A 8 27.27 -0.23 7.47
CA ASN A 8 26.21 -0.60 6.55
C ASN A 8 25.11 -1.30 7.35
N GLU A 9 23.91 -0.71 7.39
CA GLU A 9 22.70 -1.38 7.88
C GLU A 9 22.59 -2.75 7.20
N GLU A 10 22.35 -3.83 7.97
CA GLU A 10 22.20 -5.17 7.39
C GLU A 10 21.19 -5.14 6.24
N PRO A 11 21.48 -5.78 5.09
CA PRO A 11 20.59 -5.77 3.94
C PRO A 11 19.21 -6.32 4.32
N PHE A 12 18.14 -5.67 3.86
CA PHE A 12 16.78 -6.13 4.09
C PHE A 12 16.60 -7.50 3.42
N ARG A 13 16.52 -8.57 4.22
CA ARG A 13 16.54 -9.96 3.72
C ARG A 13 15.18 -10.47 3.24
N PHE A 14 14.18 -9.61 3.13
CA PHE A 14 12.85 -10.03 2.70
C PHE A 14 12.75 -10.02 1.17
N LEU A 15 12.49 -11.19 0.59
CA LEU A 15 12.38 -11.34 -0.86
C LEU A 15 11.15 -10.60 -1.41
N HIS A 16 11.32 -9.90 -2.54
CA HIS A 16 10.25 -9.25 -3.30
C HIS A 16 9.20 -10.24 -3.79
N PHE A 17 9.60 -11.42 -4.23
CA PHE A 17 8.71 -12.51 -4.58
C PHE A 17 9.16 -13.77 -3.86
N ASP A 18 8.21 -14.51 -3.29
CA ASP A 18 8.49 -15.77 -2.61
C ASP A 18 7.24 -16.66 -2.65
N VAL A 19 7.46 -17.98 -2.60
CA VAL A 19 6.40 -18.99 -2.65
C VAL A 19 6.34 -19.71 -1.31
N ARG A 20 5.15 -19.78 -0.71
CA ARG A 20 4.92 -20.30 0.65
C ARG A 20 3.64 -21.14 0.70
N ASP A 21 3.28 -21.60 1.89
CA ASP A 21 1.94 -22.11 2.15
C ASP A 21 0.96 -20.96 2.37
N SER A 22 -0.29 -21.12 1.93
CA SER A 22 -1.34 -20.13 2.12
C SER A 22 -1.65 -19.95 3.61
N PRO A 23 -1.70 -18.70 4.10
CA PRO A 23 -1.97 -18.44 5.50
C PRO A 23 -3.47 -18.56 5.80
N PRO A 24 -3.85 -18.96 7.03
CA PRO A 24 -5.25 -19.09 7.44
C PRO A 24 -6.02 -17.76 7.48
N ASP A 25 -5.33 -16.62 7.48
CA ASP A 25 -5.91 -15.28 7.48
C ASP A 25 -6.08 -14.68 6.06
N HIS A 26 -5.90 -15.48 5.00
CA HIS A 26 -6.13 -15.03 3.64
C HIS A 26 -7.63 -14.87 3.36
N HIS A 27 -8.05 -13.70 2.87
CA HIS A 27 -9.45 -13.33 2.69
C HIS A 27 -10.24 -14.35 1.86
N TYR A 28 -9.61 -14.91 0.84
CA TYR A 28 -10.23 -15.88 -0.07
C TYR A 28 -9.96 -17.34 0.26
N LEU A 29 -9.36 -17.67 1.42
CA LEU A 29 -8.97 -19.05 1.70
C LEU A 29 -10.16 -20.01 1.72
N ASP A 30 -11.26 -19.60 2.33
CA ASP A 30 -12.50 -20.40 2.45
C ASP A 30 -13.29 -20.50 1.14
N THR A 31 -12.89 -19.74 0.10
CA THR A 31 -13.45 -19.97 -1.23
C THR A 31 -12.93 -21.32 -1.74
N ALA A 32 -13.84 -22.12 -2.31
CA ALA A 32 -13.51 -23.43 -2.87
C ALA A 32 -12.26 -23.33 -3.75
N ASP A 33 -11.35 -24.31 -3.69
CA ASP A 33 -10.18 -24.32 -4.57
C ASP A 33 -10.65 -24.36 -6.02
N GLN A 34 -10.51 -23.21 -6.66
CA GLN A 34 -10.97 -22.95 -8.01
C GLN A 34 -9.85 -23.25 -9.02
N GLY A 35 -8.60 -23.33 -8.55
CA GLY A 35 -7.40 -23.59 -9.36
C GLY A 35 -7.26 -25.05 -9.78
N GLY A 36 -7.70 -26.00 -8.94
CA GLY A 36 -7.74 -27.43 -9.27
C GLY A 36 -8.60 -27.77 -10.50
N CYS A 37 -9.60 -26.93 -10.82
CA CYS A 37 -10.52 -27.11 -11.95
C CYS A 37 -10.08 -26.40 -13.25
N GLY A 38 -9.13 -25.47 -13.20
CA GLY A 38 -8.71 -24.66 -14.37
C GLY A 38 -7.96 -25.45 -15.46
N GLY A 39 -7.56 -26.69 -15.15
CA GLY A 39 -6.84 -27.56 -16.07
C GLY A 39 -5.43 -27.08 -16.40
N LYS A 40 -4.71 -27.87 -17.22
CA LYS A 40 -3.28 -27.65 -17.52
C LYS A 40 -2.99 -26.29 -18.17
N ARG A 41 -3.93 -25.72 -18.92
CA ARG A 41 -3.77 -24.42 -19.59
C ARG A 41 -3.75 -23.29 -18.56
N TRP A 42 -4.72 -23.28 -17.64
CA TRP A 42 -4.82 -22.26 -16.60
C TRP A 42 -3.59 -22.27 -15.68
N VAL A 43 -3.13 -23.45 -15.25
CA VAL A 43 -1.91 -23.57 -14.42
C VAL A 43 -0.69 -22.96 -15.10
N LYS A 44 -0.54 -23.15 -16.43
CA LYS A 44 0.55 -22.53 -17.19
C LYS A 44 0.46 -21.01 -17.26
N ILE A 45 -0.76 -20.46 -17.23
CA ILE A 45 -0.99 -19.01 -17.21
C ILE A 45 -0.60 -18.46 -15.84
N VAL A 46 -1.05 -19.08 -14.75
CA VAL A 46 -0.66 -18.68 -13.38
C VAL A 46 0.85 -18.74 -13.18
N GLN A 47 1.49 -19.82 -13.61
CA GLN A 47 2.95 -19.93 -13.55
C GLN A 47 3.67 -18.86 -14.37
N ARG A 48 3.06 -18.36 -15.46
CA ARG A 48 3.59 -17.23 -16.22
C ARG A 48 3.45 -15.93 -15.44
N GLU A 49 2.31 -15.68 -14.80
CA GLU A 49 2.11 -14.51 -13.92
C GLU A 49 3.15 -14.48 -12.80
N TRP A 50 3.38 -15.62 -12.13
CA TRP A 50 4.38 -15.71 -11.07
C TRP A 50 5.77 -15.34 -11.57
N LYS A 51 6.17 -15.82 -12.75
CA LYS A 51 7.45 -15.44 -13.36
C LYS A 51 7.51 -13.96 -13.73
N ILE A 52 6.41 -13.36 -14.18
CA ILE A 52 6.37 -11.92 -14.47
C ILE A 52 6.60 -11.14 -13.17
N LEU A 53 5.92 -11.52 -12.09
CA LEU A 53 6.06 -10.89 -10.77
C LEU A 53 7.49 -11.07 -10.22
N GLU A 54 8.01 -12.29 -10.21
CA GLU A 54 9.37 -12.60 -9.74
C GLU A 54 10.45 -11.74 -10.40
N ASN A 55 10.32 -11.45 -11.70
CA ASN A 55 11.36 -10.76 -12.46
C ASN A 55 11.15 -9.24 -12.60
N ASN A 56 9.96 -8.71 -12.33
CA ASN A 56 9.61 -7.33 -12.72
C ASN A 56 8.88 -6.54 -11.63
N LEU A 57 8.79 -7.04 -10.39
CA LEU A 57 8.21 -6.28 -9.29
C LEU A 57 9.06 -5.03 -9.00
N PRO A 58 8.43 -3.85 -8.82
CA PRO A 58 9.11 -2.68 -8.28
C PRO A 58 9.64 -2.94 -6.86
N ASP A 59 10.70 -2.23 -6.47
CA ASP A 59 11.35 -2.39 -5.16
C ASP A 59 10.42 -2.14 -3.95
N THR A 60 9.29 -1.46 -4.19
CA THR A 60 8.29 -1.09 -3.19
C THR A 60 7.10 -2.05 -3.12
N ILE A 61 7.08 -3.11 -3.92
CA ILE A 61 6.00 -4.10 -3.94
C ILE A 61 6.57 -5.48 -3.66
N TYR A 62 5.98 -6.17 -2.67
CA TYR A 62 6.37 -7.52 -2.28
C TYR A 62 5.16 -8.44 -2.40
N VAL A 63 5.38 -9.65 -2.90
CA VAL A 63 4.33 -10.62 -3.19
C VAL A 63 4.68 -11.98 -2.60
N ARG A 64 3.68 -12.65 -2.04
CA ARG A 64 3.71 -14.06 -1.65
C ARG A 64 2.70 -14.81 -2.52
N ALA A 65 3.19 -15.83 -3.21
CA ALA A 65 2.37 -16.80 -3.91
C ALA A 65 2.28 -18.09 -3.08
N PHE A 66 1.25 -18.92 -3.32
CA PHE A 66 0.99 -20.07 -2.47
C PHE A 66 0.99 -21.41 -3.21
N GLU A 67 1.84 -22.35 -2.78
CA GLU A 67 2.03 -23.65 -3.42
C GLU A 67 0.79 -24.56 -3.28
N ASN A 68 0.18 -24.55 -2.10
CA ASN A 68 -1.02 -25.31 -1.77
C ASN A 68 -2.33 -24.69 -2.33
N ARG A 69 -2.28 -23.41 -2.75
CA ARG A 69 -3.39 -22.65 -3.35
C ARG A 69 -2.87 -21.70 -4.41
N ILE A 70 -2.54 -22.24 -5.57
CA ILE A 70 -1.89 -21.49 -6.65
C ILE A 70 -2.76 -20.35 -7.23
N ASP A 71 -4.06 -20.38 -6.97
CA ASP A 71 -5.04 -19.33 -7.29
C ASP A 71 -4.96 -18.11 -6.37
N LEU A 72 -4.21 -18.18 -5.26
CA LEU A 72 -4.12 -17.13 -4.26
C LEU A 72 -2.75 -16.44 -4.27
N LEU A 73 -2.74 -15.13 -4.03
CA LEU A 73 -1.53 -14.34 -3.79
C LEU A 73 -1.81 -13.25 -2.74
N ARG A 74 -0.78 -12.88 -1.97
CA ARG A 74 -0.81 -11.71 -1.09
C ARG A 74 0.26 -10.71 -1.49
N ALA A 75 -0.13 -9.46 -1.72
CA ALA A 75 0.76 -8.36 -2.03
C ALA A 75 0.82 -7.35 -0.87
N VAL A 76 1.98 -6.73 -0.67
CA VAL A 76 2.14 -5.53 0.15
C VAL A 76 2.85 -4.45 -0.65
N MET A 77 2.35 -3.22 -0.52
CA MET A 77 2.91 -2.04 -1.17
C MET A 77 3.40 -1.05 -0.12
N VAL A 78 4.62 -0.57 -0.29
CA VAL A 78 5.16 0.56 0.49
C VAL A 78 4.67 1.85 -0.15
N GLY A 79 4.08 2.73 0.65
CA GLY A 79 3.61 4.04 0.18
C GLY A 79 4.77 4.96 -0.21
N ALA A 80 4.67 5.56 -1.39
CA ALA A 80 5.74 6.35 -1.98
C ALA A 80 5.95 7.70 -1.25
N SER A 81 7.19 8.19 -1.26
CA SER A 81 7.51 9.55 -0.82
C SER A 81 6.77 10.60 -1.64
N GLY A 82 6.43 11.74 -1.02
CA GLY A 82 5.65 12.77 -1.69
C GLY A 82 4.15 12.44 -1.84
N THR A 83 3.64 11.45 -1.10
CA THR A 83 2.22 11.10 -1.02
C THR A 83 1.76 11.12 0.44
N PRO A 84 0.45 11.23 0.74
CA PRO A 84 -0.06 11.03 2.10
C PRO A 84 0.10 9.59 2.61
N TYR A 85 0.60 8.68 1.78
CA TYR A 85 0.79 7.26 2.10
C TYR A 85 2.22 6.92 2.48
N HIS A 86 3.14 7.89 2.42
CA HIS A 86 4.59 7.68 2.60
C HIS A 86 4.92 6.81 3.82
N ASP A 87 5.77 5.79 3.60
CA ASP A 87 6.20 4.80 4.58
C ASP A 87 5.10 3.88 5.14
N GLY A 88 3.84 4.09 4.76
CA GLY A 88 2.74 3.17 5.06
C GLY A 88 2.91 1.84 4.32
N LEU A 89 2.35 0.78 4.91
CA LEU A 89 2.27 -0.54 4.29
C LEU A 89 0.80 -0.85 3.98
N PHE A 90 0.52 -1.28 2.76
CA PHE A 90 -0.84 -1.56 2.29
C PHE A 90 -0.92 -2.98 1.75
N PHE A 91 -1.74 -3.82 2.38
CA PHE A 91 -1.84 -5.24 2.08
C PHE A 91 -3.07 -5.55 1.22
N PHE A 92 -2.88 -6.46 0.27
CA PHE A 92 -3.89 -6.91 -0.67
C PHE A 92 -3.87 -8.43 -0.80
N ASP A 93 -5.04 -9.05 -0.70
CA ASP A 93 -5.23 -10.46 -1.03
C ASP A 93 -5.83 -10.55 -2.44
N LEU A 94 -5.32 -11.48 -3.25
CA LEU A 94 -5.73 -11.68 -4.63
C LEU A 94 -6.23 -13.11 -4.81
N LEU A 95 -7.29 -13.25 -5.61
CA LEU A 95 -7.83 -14.54 -6.05
C LEU A 95 -7.94 -14.55 -7.58
N LEU A 96 -7.35 -15.56 -8.21
CA LEU A 96 -7.48 -15.85 -9.63
C LEU A 96 -8.68 -16.77 -9.83
N PRO A 97 -9.77 -16.32 -10.48
CA PRO A 97 -10.90 -17.20 -10.75
C PRO A 97 -10.55 -18.30 -11.76
N PRO A 98 -11.36 -19.38 -11.89
CA PRO A 98 -11.17 -20.41 -12.92
C PRO A 98 -11.23 -19.83 -14.32
N SER A 99 -11.99 -18.74 -14.49
CA SER A 99 -12.11 -18.00 -15.74
C SER A 99 -10.91 -17.09 -16.00
N TYR A 100 -9.89 -17.01 -15.13
CA TYR A 100 -8.67 -16.26 -15.42
C TYR A 100 -7.93 -16.90 -16.62
N PRO A 101 -7.42 -16.12 -17.59
CA PRO A 101 -7.37 -14.66 -17.65
C PRO A 101 -8.55 -14.03 -18.40
N ASP A 102 -9.56 -14.80 -18.81
CA ASP A 102 -10.76 -14.25 -19.47
C ASP A 102 -11.53 -13.27 -18.56
N ALA A 103 -11.43 -13.45 -17.24
CA ALA A 103 -11.87 -12.51 -16.22
C ALA A 103 -10.68 -11.97 -15.39
N PRO A 104 -10.76 -10.75 -14.84
CA PRO A 104 -9.73 -10.17 -13.97
C PRO A 104 -9.59 -10.93 -12.63
N PRO A 105 -8.48 -10.72 -11.90
CA PRO A 105 -8.39 -11.19 -10.52
C PRO A 105 -9.39 -10.47 -9.62
N GLN A 106 -9.79 -11.11 -8.52
CA GLN A 106 -10.46 -10.44 -7.40
C GLN A 106 -9.40 -9.92 -6.44
N VAL A 107 -9.57 -8.70 -5.91
CA VAL A 107 -8.61 -8.05 -5.03
C VAL A 107 -9.32 -7.53 -3.78
N TYR A 108 -8.78 -7.87 -2.62
CA TYR A 108 -9.27 -7.42 -1.31
C TYR A 108 -8.19 -6.60 -0.60
N TYR A 109 -8.52 -5.37 -0.19
CA TYR A 109 -7.65 -4.51 0.59
C TYR A 109 -7.88 -4.71 2.10
N HIS A 110 -6.80 -4.91 2.85
CA HIS A 110 -6.84 -4.97 4.32
C HIS A 110 -7.06 -3.57 4.91
N SER A 111 -8.32 -3.16 4.97
CA SER A 111 -8.73 -1.78 5.28
C SER A 111 -8.68 -1.41 6.76
N PHE A 112 -8.78 -2.40 7.65
CA PHE A 112 -9.04 -2.21 9.09
C PHE A 112 -10.30 -1.36 9.37
N GLY A 113 -11.27 -1.36 8.45
CA GLY A 113 -12.46 -0.51 8.53
C GLY A 113 -12.23 0.97 8.19
N LEU A 114 -11.05 1.33 7.67
CA LEU A 114 -10.70 2.68 7.29
C LEU A 114 -10.92 2.90 5.79
N ARG A 115 -11.62 3.98 5.42
CA ARG A 115 -11.72 4.44 4.03
C ARG A 115 -10.56 5.38 3.72
N LEU A 116 -9.45 4.80 3.28
CA LEU A 116 -8.19 5.51 3.07
C LEU A 116 -8.19 6.38 1.80
N ASN A 117 -8.88 5.92 0.75
CA ASN A 117 -8.89 6.51 -0.58
C ASN A 117 -10.28 6.34 -1.20
N PRO A 118 -10.73 7.15 -2.19
CA PRO A 118 -12.02 6.94 -2.83
C PRO A 118 -12.16 5.56 -3.45
N ASN A 119 -11.05 4.97 -3.93
CA ASN A 119 -10.99 3.64 -4.51
C ASN A 119 -10.62 2.52 -3.51
N LEU A 120 -10.34 2.83 -2.24
CA LEU A 120 -10.04 1.84 -1.19
C LEU A 120 -11.07 1.95 -0.06
N TYR A 121 -12.06 1.07 -0.11
CA TYR A 121 -13.23 1.12 0.75
C TYR A 121 -12.93 0.55 2.13
N ALA A 122 -13.70 1.00 3.13
CA ALA A 122 -13.66 0.42 4.48
C ALA A 122 -14.06 -1.07 4.49
N SER A 123 -14.82 -1.54 3.50
CA SER A 123 -15.14 -2.96 3.29
C SER A 123 -13.96 -3.79 2.79
N GLY A 124 -12.89 -3.17 2.32
CA GLY A 124 -11.78 -3.81 1.60
C GLY A 124 -11.98 -3.89 0.09
N THR A 125 -13.07 -3.34 -0.45
CA THR A 125 -13.29 -3.25 -1.91
C THR A 125 -12.26 -2.31 -2.55
N VAL A 126 -11.68 -2.75 -3.66
CA VAL A 126 -10.74 -1.98 -4.50
C VAL A 126 -11.42 -1.61 -5.81
N CYS A 127 -11.52 -0.31 -6.10
CA CYS A 127 -12.03 0.21 -7.37
C CYS A 127 -10.89 0.46 -8.35
N LEU A 128 -10.87 -0.27 -9.46
CA LEU A 128 -9.92 -0.07 -10.55
C LEU A 128 -10.57 -0.55 -11.85
N SER A 129 -10.37 0.19 -12.93
CA SER A 129 -10.89 -0.17 -14.26
C SER A 129 -10.41 -1.55 -14.72
N LEU A 130 -9.13 -1.88 -14.45
CA LEU A 130 -8.55 -3.20 -14.70
C LEU A 130 -9.20 -4.34 -13.90
N LEU A 131 -9.96 -4.03 -12.86
CA LEU A 131 -10.70 -5.01 -12.05
C LEU A 131 -12.19 -5.04 -12.41
N ASN A 132 -12.62 -4.27 -13.41
CA ASN A 132 -14.02 -4.03 -13.76
C ASN A 132 -14.87 -3.49 -12.58
N THR A 133 -14.24 -2.83 -11.61
CA THR A 133 -14.89 -2.23 -10.43
C THR A 133 -14.96 -0.71 -10.50
N PHE A 134 -14.46 -0.12 -11.58
CA PHE A 134 -14.52 1.31 -11.89
C PHE A 134 -14.65 1.51 -13.41
N GLY A 135 -15.16 2.67 -13.84
CA GLY A 135 -15.22 3.01 -15.26
C GLY A 135 -13.81 3.18 -15.85
N GLY A 136 -13.64 2.87 -17.13
CA GLY A 136 -12.39 3.07 -17.87
C GLY A 136 -12.59 2.84 -19.37
N GLU A 137 -11.60 3.24 -20.16
CA GLU A 137 -11.65 3.11 -21.63
C GLU A 137 -10.40 2.42 -22.20
N GLY A 138 -10.58 1.69 -23.30
CA GLY A 138 -9.47 1.09 -24.06
C GLY A 138 -8.56 0.20 -23.22
N THR A 139 -7.29 0.60 -23.07
CA THR A 139 -6.25 -0.16 -22.36
C THR A 139 -6.39 -0.15 -20.84
N GLU A 140 -7.33 0.63 -20.30
CA GLU A 140 -7.64 0.67 -18.87
C GLU A 140 -8.54 -0.47 -18.43
N ILE A 141 -9.24 -1.11 -19.38
CA ILE A 141 -10.12 -2.25 -19.12
C ILE A 141 -9.30 -3.54 -19.15
N TRP A 142 -9.67 -4.51 -18.33
CA TRP A 142 -9.05 -5.83 -18.33
C TRP A 142 -9.07 -6.47 -19.72
N SER A 143 -7.90 -6.88 -20.21
CA SER A 143 -7.74 -7.60 -21.46
C SER A 143 -7.04 -8.93 -21.21
N PRO A 144 -7.70 -10.08 -21.46
CA PRO A 144 -7.10 -11.41 -21.25
C PRO A 144 -5.78 -11.63 -22.02
N ALA A 145 -5.57 -10.87 -23.11
CA ALA A 145 -4.41 -11.01 -23.98
C ALA A 145 -3.21 -10.18 -23.53
N THR A 146 -3.42 -9.07 -22.81
CA THR A 146 -2.38 -8.07 -22.54
C THR A 146 -2.24 -7.67 -21.08
N SER A 147 -3.30 -7.85 -20.27
CA SER A 147 -3.27 -7.53 -18.85
C SER A 147 -2.52 -8.59 -18.04
N SER A 148 -1.98 -8.18 -16.90
CA SER A 148 -1.23 -9.04 -15.98
C SER A 148 -1.46 -8.64 -14.53
N LEU A 149 -1.10 -9.51 -13.59
CA LEU A 149 -1.12 -9.19 -12.16
C LEU A 149 -0.17 -8.04 -11.84
N LEU A 150 0.99 -7.99 -12.49
CA LEU A 150 1.92 -6.88 -12.34
C LEU A 150 1.26 -5.55 -12.71
N GLN A 151 0.53 -5.49 -13.84
CA GLN A 151 -0.18 -4.29 -14.26
C GLN A 151 -1.19 -3.84 -13.18
N VAL A 152 -1.97 -4.76 -12.62
CA VAL A 152 -2.92 -4.44 -11.53
C VAL A 152 -2.18 -3.84 -10.33
N LEU A 153 -1.10 -4.46 -9.87
CA LEU A 153 -0.35 -4.01 -8.69
C LEU A 153 0.28 -2.62 -8.91
N VAL A 154 0.92 -2.39 -10.05
CA VAL A 154 1.51 -1.07 -10.35
C VAL A 154 0.45 0.00 -10.59
N SER A 155 -0.72 -0.36 -11.14
CA SER A 155 -1.85 0.56 -11.28
C SER A 155 -2.43 0.96 -9.93
N ILE A 156 -2.55 0.05 -8.95
CA ILE A 156 -2.96 0.42 -7.59
C ILE A 156 -1.92 1.40 -6.99
N GLN A 157 -0.63 1.10 -7.08
CA GLN A 157 0.39 1.98 -6.51
C GLN A 157 0.42 3.36 -7.20
N GLY A 158 0.35 3.41 -8.53
CA GLY A 158 0.49 4.64 -9.30
C GLY A 158 -0.78 5.49 -9.39
N LEU A 159 -1.95 4.85 -9.53
CA LEU A 159 -3.23 5.56 -9.74
C LEU A 159 -4.02 5.73 -8.45
N VAL A 160 -3.93 4.77 -7.52
CA VAL A 160 -4.70 4.83 -6.26
C VAL A 160 -3.89 5.50 -5.15
N LEU A 161 -2.66 5.04 -4.93
CA LEU A 161 -1.78 5.54 -3.86
C LEU A 161 -0.93 6.75 -4.29
N ASN A 162 -1.54 7.71 -4.99
CA ASN A 162 -0.87 8.89 -5.55
C ASN A 162 -0.81 10.10 -4.57
N ASN A 163 -0.26 11.23 -5.02
CA ASN A 163 -0.08 12.44 -4.20
C ASN A 163 -1.29 13.38 -4.13
N GLN A 164 -2.33 13.15 -4.94
CA GLN A 164 -3.56 13.93 -4.97
C GLN A 164 -4.82 13.03 -4.96
N PRO A 165 -4.96 12.14 -3.96
CA PRO A 165 -6.04 11.14 -3.92
C PRO A 165 -7.46 11.68 -3.82
N TYR A 166 -7.63 12.98 -3.52
CA TYR A 166 -8.94 13.64 -3.61
C TYR A 166 -9.56 13.51 -5.02
N TYR A 167 -8.75 13.60 -6.07
CA TYR A 167 -9.23 13.57 -7.45
C TYR A 167 -9.47 12.15 -7.98
N ASN A 168 -9.24 11.12 -7.17
CA ASN A 168 -9.59 9.75 -7.50
C ASN A 168 -11.10 9.49 -7.38
N GLU A 169 -11.85 10.40 -6.76
CA GLU A 169 -13.31 10.32 -6.72
C GLU A 169 -13.86 10.56 -8.13
N ALA A 170 -14.94 9.85 -8.46
CA ALA A 170 -15.57 10.01 -9.76
C ALA A 170 -15.95 11.48 -10.00
N GLU A 171 -15.79 11.95 -11.23
CA GLU A 171 -16.10 13.32 -11.68
C GLU A 171 -15.20 14.43 -11.11
N TYR A 172 -14.28 14.13 -10.18
CA TYR A 172 -13.44 15.16 -9.56
C TYR A 172 -12.24 15.56 -10.41
N GLU A 173 -11.96 14.85 -11.50
CA GLU A 173 -10.92 15.22 -12.47
C GLU A 173 -11.12 16.63 -13.03
N ALA A 174 -12.37 17.05 -13.25
CA ALA A 174 -12.70 18.40 -13.70
C ALA A 174 -12.35 19.49 -12.67
N LEU A 175 -12.12 19.12 -11.40
CA LEU A 175 -11.74 20.06 -10.34
C LEU A 175 -10.23 20.29 -10.27
N VAL A 176 -9.41 19.54 -11.02
CA VAL A 176 -7.95 19.70 -11.03
C VAL A 176 -7.58 21.12 -11.46
N GLY A 177 -6.73 21.77 -10.68
CA GLY A 177 -6.30 23.16 -10.93
C GLY A 177 -7.32 24.24 -10.57
N THR A 178 -8.55 23.88 -10.21
CA THR A 178 -9.55 24.86 -9.76
C THR A 178 -9.29 25.31 -8.30
N PRO A 179 -9.70 26.53 -7.91
CA PRO A 179 -9.59 26.98 -6.52
C PRO A 179 -10.36 26.08 -5.54
N GLU A 180 -11.49 25.53 -5.96
CA GLU A 180 -12.30 24.60 -5.18
C GLU A 180 -11.60 23.25 -4.96
N GLY A 181 -11.12 22.62 -6.04
CA GLY A 181 -10.35 21.37 -5.93
C GLY A 181 -9.12 21.54 -5.04
N CYS A 182 -8.39 22.65 -5.23
CA CYS A 182 -7.23 22.99 -4.40
C CYS A 182 -7.57 23.16 -2.91
N ARG A 183 -8.74 23.71 -2.57
CA ARG A 183 -9.20 23.91 -1.19
C ARG A 183 -9.57 22.59 -0.53
N ASN A 184 -10.16 21.65 -1.27
CA ASN A 184 -10.64 20.38 -0.74
C ASN A 184 -9.55 19.29 -0.73
N ALA A 185 -8.59 19.34 -1.65
CA ALA A 185 -7.51 18.36 -1.73
C ALA A 185 -6.59 18.37 -0.51
N LEU A 186 -6.33 19.56 0.08
CA LEU A 186 -5.48 19.69 1.27
C LEU A 186 -6.04 18.90 2.48
N PRO A 187 -7.26 19.18 2.99
CA PRO A 187 -7.80 18.42 4.12
C PRO A 187 -8.00 16.93 3.81
N TYR A 188 -8.20 16.57 2.53
CA TYR A 188 -8.24 15.17 2.13
C TYR A 188 -6.88 14.49 2.33
N ASN A 189 -5.79 15.08 1.85
CA ASN A 189 -4.44 14.56 2.03
C ASN A 189 -4.07 14.45 3.52
N GLU A 190 -4.43 15.44 4.32
CA GLU A 190 -4.24 15.42 5.77
C GLU A 190 -4.96 14.24 6.43
N ASN A 191 -6.23 14.03 6.08
CA ASN A 191 -6.99 12.90 6.60
C ASN A 191 -6.42 11.55 6.12
N ALA A 192 -6.06 11.44 4.83
CA ALA A 192 -5.43 10.24 4.29
C ALA A 192 -4.14 9.90 5.03
N TYR A 193 -3.31 10.90 5.35
CA TYR A 193 -2.10 10.70 6.15
C TYR A 193 -2.40 10.24 7.59
N LEU A 194 -3.38 10.84 8.26
CA LEU A 194 -3.81 10.38 9.58
C LEU A 194 -4.30 8.93 9.57
N LEU A 195 -5.01 8.54 8.51
CA LEU A 195 -5.45 7.15 8.31
C LEU A 195 -4.27 6.22 8.02
N THR A 196 -3.28 6.65 7.23
CA THR A 196 -2.03 5.92 7.02
C THR A 196 -1.33 5.62 8.36
N LEU A 197 -1.19 6.61 9.25
CA LEU A 197 -0.61 6.41 10.58
C LEU A 197 -1.42 5.44 11.45
N ARG A 198 -2.75 5.45 11.34
CA ARG A 198 -3.61 4.48 12.02
C ARG A 198 -3.41 3.07 11.46
N THR A 199 -3.30 2.92 10.14
CA THR A 199 -2.98 1.64 9.49
C THR A 199 -1.64 1.09 10.00
N MET A 200 -0.61 1.93 10.15
CA MET A 200 0.67 1.51 10.75
C MET A 200 0.48 0.93 12.16
N LEU A 201 -0.30 1.60 13.01
CA LEU A 201 -0.61 1.12 14.37
C LEU A 201 -1.40 -0.20 14.36
N HIS A 202 -2.29 -0.41 13.39
CA HIS A 202 -3.00 -1.68 13.22
C HIS A 202 -2.03 -2.81 12.84
N LEU A 203 -1.15 -2.56 11.87
CA LEU A 203 -0.18 -3.53 11.38
C LEU A 203 0.88 -3.89 12.44
N LEU A 204 1.34 -2.93 13.23
CA LEU A 204 2.27 -3.20 14.33
C LEU A 204 1.65 -4.12 15.40
N ARG A 205 0.32 -4.06 15.58
CA ARG A 205 -0.40 -4.89 16.55
C ARG A 205 -0.80 -6.25 15.99
N ARG A 206 -1.20 -6.29 14.72
CA ARG A 206 -1.72 -7.48 14.05
C ARG A 206 -1.23 -7.49 12.59
N PRO A 207 0.06 -7.82 12.37
CA PRO A 207 0.57 -8.00 11.02
C PRO A 207 -0.12 -9.19 10.34
N PRO A 208 -0.35 -9.15 9.02
CA PRO A 208 -0.81 -10.31 8.27
C PRO A 208 0.20 -11.47 8.39
N LEU A 209 -0.31 -12.70 8.47
CA LEU A 209 0.54 -13.88 8.64
C LEU A 209 1.51 -14.03 7.46
N GLY A 210 2.77 -14.35 7.78
CA GLY A 210 3.87 -14.46 6.81
C GLY A 210 4.58 -13.13 6.51
N PHE A 211 4.14 -12.01 7.10
CA PHE A 211 4.72 -10.68 6.94
C PHE A 211 5.12 -10.03 8.27
N GLU A 212 5.14 -10.77 9.37
CA GLU A 212 5.45 -10.26 10.71
C GLU A 212 6.85 -9.64 10.77
N GLU A 213 7.85 -10.34 10.21
CA GLU A 213 9.22 -9.85 10.12
C GLU A 213 9.33 -8.63 9.20
N PHE A 214 8.68 -8.68 8.02
CA PHE A 214 8.66 -7.56 7.08
C PHE A 214 8.11 -6.28 7.70
N VAL A 215 6.94 -6.36 8.33
CA VAL A 215 6.28 -5.22 9.00
C VAL A 215 7.18 -4.67 10.10
N ARG A 216 7.72 -5.54 10.94
CA ARG A 216 8.60 -5.16 12.05
C ARG A 216 9.86 -4.47 11.54
N ASP A 217 10.54 -5.05 10.56
CA ASP A 217 11.82 -4.56 10.06
C ASP A 217 11.67 -3.28 9.25
N HIS A 218 10.62 -3.18 8.42
CA HIS A 218 10.27 -1.95 7.71
C HIS A 218 10.07 -0.80 8.69
N PHE A 219 9.18 -0.96 9.66
CA PHE A 219 8.91 0.11 10.61
C PHE A 219 10.08 0.38 11.55
N ARG A 220 10.91 -0.61 11.89
CA ARG A 220 12.13 -0.37 12.67
C ARG A 220 13.09 0.57 11.94
N ARG A 221 13.34 0.33 10.65
CA ARG A 221 14.24 1.16 9.82
C ARG A 221 13.65 2.54 9.51
N ARG A 222 12.32 2.60 9.33
CA ARG A 222 11.62 3.81 8.88
C ARG A 222 11.07 4.68 10.00
N ALA A 223 11.02 4.20 11.26
CA ALA A 223 10.47 4.92 12.40
C ALA A 223 11.00 6.35 12.54
N ARG A 224 12.33 6.54 12.48
CA ARG A 224 12.94 7.88 12.58
C ARG A 224 12.42 8.85 11.50
N PHE A 225 12.21 8.37 10.28
CA PHE A 225 11.71 9.17 9.17
C PHE A 225 10.22 9.44 9.30
N ILE A 226 9.44 8.46 9.76
CA ILE A 226 8.01 8.62 10.04
C ILE A 226 7.79 9.67 11.13
N LEU A 227 8.54 9.61 12.23
CA LEU A 227 8.46 10.57 13.33
C LEU A 227 8.91 11.97 12.89
N ARG A 228 9.99 12.08 12.11
CA ARG A 228 10.43 13.35 11.51
C ARG A 228 9.37 13.94 10.57
N ALA A 229 8.68 13.11 9.79
CA ALA A 229 7.57 13.56 8.96
C ALA A 229 6.41 14.10 9.81
N CYS A 230 6.06 13.40 10.89
CA CYS A 230 5.06 13.87 11.85
C CYS A 230 5.43 15.24 12.42
N GLU A 231 6.70 15.42 12.82
CA GLU A 231 7.19 16.70 13.35
C GLU A 231 7.13 17.82 12.30
N ALA A 232 7.56 17.56 11.07
CA ALA A 232 7.48 18.53 9.98
C ALA A 232 6.03 18.99 9.72
N TYR A 233 5.07 18.08 9.76
CA TYR A 233 3.65 18.40 9.60
C TYR A 233 3.05 19.10 10.82
N LEU A 234 3.52 18.79 12.04
CA LEU A 234 3.18 19.57 13.25
C LEU A 234 3.68 21.02 13.15
N GLN A 235 4.85 21.22 12.55
CA GLN A 235 5.45 22.53 12.30
C GLN A 235 4.83 23.27 11.09
N GLY A 236 3.90 22.63 10.38
CA GLY A 236 3.09 23.27 9.34
C GLY A 236 3.50 23.00 7.90
N CYS A 237 4.42 22.05 7.63
CA CYS A 237 4.71 21.61 6.27
C CYS A 237 3.50 20.90 5.65
N ASP A 238 3.28 21.07 4.34
CA ASP A 238 2.17 20.41 3.64
C ASP A 238 2.35 18.88 3.52
N VAL A 239 1.29 18.13 3.81
CA VAL A 239 1.26 16.67 3.67
C VAL A 239 1.52 16.25 2.22
N GLY A 240 2.41 15.27 2.04
CA GLY A 240 2.80 14.78 0.71
C GLY A 240 3.84 15.67 0.00
N THR A 241 4.50 16.60 0.70
CA THR A 241 5.58 17.41 0.09
C THR A 241 7.00 17.03 0.54
N LEU A 242 7.13 16.09 1.48
CA LEU A 242 8.44 15.67 2.01
C LEU A 242 9.13 14.68 1.07
N CYS A 243 10.47 14.70 1.06
CA CYS A 243 11.26 13.68 0.38
C CYS A 243 11.29 12.35 1.16
N SER A 244 11.96 11.33 0.60
CA SER A 244 12.12 10.01 1.22
C SER A 244 12.80 10.02 2.60
N GLU A 245 13.58 11.04 2.94
CA GLU A 245 14.22 11.20 4.26
C GLU A 245 13.43 12.12 5.22
N ALA A 246 12.18 12.41 4.86
CA ALA A 246 11.31 13.33 5.57
C ALA A 246 11.86 14.77 5.68
N CYS A 247 12.68 15.21 4.72
CA CYS A 247 13.12 16.59 4.61
C CYS A 247 12.10 17.44 3.84
N ALA A 248 11.92 18.69 4.27
CA ALA A 248 11.14 19.69 3.56
C ALA A 248 11.68 19.93 2.14
N THR A 249 10.79 20.08 1.17
CA THR A 249 11.15 20.40 -0.22
C THR A 249 10.76 21.83 -0.56
N LYS A 250 11.18 22.36 -1.71
CA LYS A 250 10.78 23.72 -2.15
C LYS A 250 9.26 23.94 -2.23
N ARG A 251 8.47 22.87 -2.30
CA ARG A 251 7.00 22.90 -2.34
C ARG A 251 6.34 23.00 -0.97
N SER A 252 7.10 22.83 0.13
CA SER A 252 6.52 22.77 1.49
C SER A 252 6.20 24.13 2.11
N SER A 253 6.44 25.24 1.38
CA SER A 253 6.28 26.61 1.89
C SER A 253 5.05 27.35 1.35
N GLU A 254 4.20 26.69 0.57
CA GLU A 254 3.08 27.36 -0.12
C GLU A 254 1.80 27.40 0.73
N ARG A 255 1.54 26.37 1.56
CA ARG A 255 0.37 26.31 2.44
C ARG A 255 0.76 25.74 3.82
N GLN A 256 -0.09 25.98 4.80
CA GLN A 256 0.09 25.48 6.16
C GLN A 256 -0.95 24.41 6.46
N CYS A 257 -0.51 23.35 7.14
CA CYS A 257 -1.42 22.32 7.63
C CYS A 257 -2.51 22.86 8.56
N SER A 258 -3.68 22.23 8.49
CA SER A 258 -4.83 22.62 9.28
C SER A 258 -4.56 22.46 10.79
N PRO A 259 -5.19 23.29 11.64
CA PRO A 259 -5.16 23.08 13.09
C PRO A 259 -5.70 21.69 13.49
N GLY A 260 -6.67 21.15 12.75
CA GLY A 260 -7.27 19.84 13.00
C GLY A 260 -6.29 18.68 12.79
N LEU A 261 -5.47 18.76 11.74
CA LEU A 261 -4.36 17.81 11.54
C LEU A 261 -3.43 17.84 12.74
N ARG A 262 -2.93 19.03 13.10
CA ARG A 262 -1.94 19.20 14.17
C ARG A 262 -2.44 18.66 15.50
N PHE A 263 -3.69 18.96 15.84
CA PHE A 263 -4.33 18.44 17.05
C PHE A 263 -4.43 16.91 17.06
N THR A 264 -4.87 16.31 15.95
CA THR A 264 -5.01 14.85 15.87
C THR A 264 -3.65 14.16 15.89
N LEU A 265 -2.67 14.73 15.19
CA LEU A 265 -1.31 14.21 15.09
C LEU A 265 -0.60 14.24 16.44
N ALA A 266 -0.77 15.32 17.22
CA ALA A 266 -0.23 15.42 18.59
C ALA A 266 -0.73 14.29 19.52
N ASN A 267 -1.92 13.75 19.27
CA ASN A 267 -2.46 12.60 20.02
C ASN A 267 -2.01 11.24 19.46
N LEU A 268 -1.66 11.16 18.18
CA LEU A 268 -1.21 9.93 17.53
C LEU A 268 0.30 9.68 17.71
N VAL A 269 1.11 10.73 17.69
CA VAL A 269 2.58 10.63 17.79
C VAL A 269 3.05 9.85 19.03
N PRO A 270 2.54 10.11 20.25
CA PRO A 270 2.95 9.33 21.42
C PRO A 270 2.65 7.84 21.30
N ARG A 271 1.54 7.48 20.61
CA ARG A 271 1.17 6.08 20.37
C ARG A 271 2.08 5.41 19.34
N LEU A 272 2.50 6.15 18.31
CA LEU A 272 3.48 5.68 17.32
C LEU A 272 4.85 5.47 17.98
N VAL A 273 5.31 6.43 18.78
CA VAL A 273 6.56 6.31 19.54
C VAL A 273 6.56 5.06 20.41
N ALA A 274 5.49 4.83 21.18
CA ALA A 274 5.36 3.63 21.99
C ALA A 274 5.41 2.34 21.15
N ALA A 275 4.66 2.29 20.04
CA ALA A 275 4.63 1.12 19.17
C ALA A 275 5.97 0.87 18.45
N PHE A 276 6.70 1.92 18.07
CA PHE A 276 8.04 1.80 17.48
C PHE A 276 9.10 1.39 18.52
N ALA A 277 8.98 1.86 19.76
CA ALA A 277 9.84 1.41 20.85
C ALA A 277 9.67 -0.09 21.13
N GLU A 278 8.45 -0.62 21.08
CA GLU A 278 8.16 -2.05 21.28
C GLU A 278 8.86 -2.96 20.25
N ILE A 279 9.07 -2.48 19.02
CA ILE A 279 9.77 -3.23 17.97
C ILE A 279 11.29 -2.97 17.94
N GLY A 280 11.80 -2.15 18.86
CA GLY A 280 13.23 -1.83 18.98
C GLY A 280 13.72 -0.83 17.94
N ALA A 281 12.90 0.14 17.53
CA ALA A 281 13.34 1.23 16.67
C ALA A 281 14.19 2.25 17.43
N GLU A 282 15.39 2.53 16.93
CA GLU A 282 16.29 3.52 17.52
C GLU A 282 15.86 4.96 17.17
N GLY A 283 16.12 5.91 18.07
CA GLY A 283 15.82 7.34 17.85
C GLY A 283 14.34 7.72 18.00
N CYS A 284 13.55 6.92 18.70
CA CYS A 284 12.15 7.22 19.02
C CYS A 284 11.96 8.09 20.28
N VAL A 285 13.06 8.42 20.98
CA VAL A 285 13.09 9.22 22.23
C VAL A 285 14.08 10.37 22.06
#